data_AF-A0A1L9NYW0-F1
#
_entry.id   AF-A0A1L9NYW0-F1
#
_cell.length_a   1.000
_cell.length_b   1.000
_cell.length_c   1.000
_cell.angle_alpha   90.00
_cell.angle_beta   90.00
_cell.angle_gamma   90.00
#
_symmetry.space_group_name_H-M   'P 1'
#
loop_
_entity.id
_entity.type
_entity.pdbx_description
1 polymer ?
#
loop_
_entity_poly.entity_id
_entity_poly.type
_entity_poly.pdbx_seq_one_letter_code
_entity_poly.pdbx_strand_id
1 'polypeptide(L)'
;MDFAPLLNAPLLVQCHVVFAMTALVLVPVMLFRRKGDRLHKIIGRVWVLAMGFTALSSFGIMDIRLIGPFSPIHGLSLLTLYSLAGAVINARAGKIEAHKGNILGAMGGLVGAGVFTVLPGRLMSQILFPSAEVIGFVAILALGVLGFVLWRNKLKHAI
;
A
#
# COMPACT_ATOMS: atom_id res chain seq x y z
N MET A 1 -19.27 5.98 -11.68
CA MET A 1 -18.46 6.12 -10.45
C MET A 1 -18.77 7.49 -9.88
N ASP A 2 -19.15 7.56 -8.61
CA ASP A 2 -19.44 8.80 -7.89
C ASP A 2 -18.44 8.96 -6.74
N PHE A 3 -17.79 10.12 -6.66
CA PHE A 3 -16.78 10.43 -5.64
C PHE A 3 -17.34 11.27 -4.49
N ALA A 4 -18.62 11.69 -4.55
CA ALA A 4 -19.26 12.43 -3.47
C ALA A 4 -19.12 11.74 -2.10
N PRO A 5 -19.21 10.40 -1.97
CA PRO A 5 -18.99 9.74 -0.68
C PRO A 5 -17.59 9.97 -0.10
N LEU A 6 -16.55 10.01 -0.94
CA LEU A 6 -15.19 10.30 -0.50
C LEU A 6 -15.01 11.77 -0.12
N LEU A 7 -15.58 12.69 -0.90
CA LEU A 7 -15.49 14.12 -0.65
C LEU A 7 -16.24 14.55 0.63
N ASN A 8 -17.26 13.80 1.03
CA ASN A 8 -17.99 14.00 2.28
C ASN A 8 -17.45 13.18 3.47
N ALA A 9 -16.45 12.32 3.25
CA ALA A 9 -15.83 11.56 4.33
C ALA A 9 -15.04 12.48 5.29
N PRO A 10 -14.77 12.04 6.53
CA PRO A 10 -13.93 12.82 7.46
C PRO A 10 -12.60 13.21 6.81
N LEU A 11 -12.10 14.41 7.12
CA LEU A 11 -10.85 14.94 6.55
C LEU A 11 -9.67 13.96 6.70
N LEU A 12 -9.63 13.23 7.81
CA LEU A 12 -8.63 12.18 8.04
C LEU A 12 -8.64 11.10 6.95
N VAL A 13 -9.81 10.65 6.52
CA VAL A 13 -9.98 9.64 5.46
C VAL A 13 -9.54 10.21 4.11
N GLN A 14 -9.92 11.45 3.81
CA GLN A 14 -9.51 12.12 2.57
C GLN A 14 -7.98 12.24 2.49
N CYS A 15 -7.35 12.75 3.55
CA CYS A 15 -5.89 12.83 3.65
C CYS A 15 -5.24 11.45 3.52
N HIS A 16 -5.76 10.44 4.22
CA HIS A 16 -5.27 9.06 4.14
C HIS A 16 -5.26 8.55 2.69
N VAL A 17 -6.38 8.72 1.96
CA VAL A 17 -6.50 8.29 0.56
C VAL A 17 -5.52 9.03 -0.34
N VAL A 18 -5.35 10.35 -0.17
CA VAL A 18 -4.39 11.14 -0.98
C VAL A 18 -2.95 10.64 -0.77
N PHE A 19 -2.53 10.41 0.47
CA PHE A 19 -1.20 9.89 0.76
C PHE A 19 -1.03 8.44 0.26
N ALA A 20 -2.05 7.60 0.41
CA ALA A 20 -2.03 6.22 -0.07
C ALA A 20 -1.90 6.16 -1.59
N MET A 21 -2.65 6.99 -2.32
CA MET A 21 -2.58 7.10 -3.77
C MET A 21 -1.22 7.63 -4.24
N THR A 22 -0.68 8.62 -3.54
CA THR A 22 0.67 9.14 -3.80
C THR A 22 1.71 8.02 -3.66
N ALA A 23 1.64 7.25 -2.56
CA ALA A 23 2.53 6.12 -2.34
C ALA A 23 2.37 5.05 -3.44
N LEU A 24 1.14 4.70 -3.83
CA LEU A 24 0.84 3.72 -4.86
C LEU A 24 1.43 4.12 -6.22
N VAL A 25 1.22 5.36 -6.66
CA VAL A 25 1.72 5.87 -7.95
C VAL A 25 3.25 5.93 -7.98
N LEU A 26 3.90 6.24 -6.84
CA LEU A 26 5.35 6.32 -6.78
C LEU A 26 6.06 4.96 -6.76
N VAL A 27 5.37 3.85 -6.45
CA VAL A 27 5.97 2.49 -6.46
C VAL A 27 6.65 2.16 -7.80
N PRO A 28 5.97 2.18 -8.97
CA PRO A 28 6.61 1.84 -10.24
C PRO A 28 7.78 2.78 -10.55
N VAL A 29 7.62 4.09 -10.29
CA VAL A 29 8.68 5.08 -10.53
C VAL A 29 9.92 4.77 -9.69
N MET A 30 9.74 4.41 -8.42
CA MET A 30 10.82 4.01 -7.52
C MET A 30 11.50 2.70 -7.96
N LEU A 31 10.72 1.73 -8.45
CA LEU A 31 11.22 0.41 -8.85
C LEU A 31 12.01 0.44 -10.16
N PHE A 32 11.53 1.17 -11.16
CA PHE A 32 12.18 1.29 -12.47
C PHE A 32 13.35 2.28 -12.49
N ARG A 33 13.43 3.21 -11.51
CA ARG A 33 14.55 4.13 -11.43
C ARG A 33 15.85 3.42 -11.05
N ARG A 34 16.97 3.89 -11.61
CA ARG A 34 18.32 3.47 -11.22
C ARG A 34 18.49 3.64 -9.71
N LYS A 35 18.65 2.52 -9.00
CA LYS A 35 18.77 2.49 -7.54
C LYS A 35 19.99 3.29 -7.08
N GLY A 36 19.83 4.06 -6.01
CA GLY A 36 20.92 4.82 -5.37
C GLY A 36 21.27 6.17 -6.00
N ASP A 37 20.70 6.55 -7.15
CA ASP A 37 20.91 7.88 -7.73
C ASP A 37 20.14 8.98 -6.96
N ARG A 38 20.39 10.25 -7.31
CA ARG A 38 19.78 11.40 -6.62
C ARG A 38 18.25 11.35 -6.70
N LEU A 39 17.71 10.97 -7.85
CA LEU A 39 16.27 10.94 -8.07
C LEU A 39 15.59 9.80 -7.30
N HIS A 40 16.20 8.60 -7.28
CA HIS A 40 15.76 7.47 -6.47
C HIS A 40 15.72 7.84 -4.98
N LYS A 41 16.72 8.58 -4.47
CA LYS A 41 16.73 9.06 -3.09
C LYS A 41 15.60 10.06 -2.80
N ILE A 42 15.31 10.98 -3.72
CA ILE A 42 14.22 11.95 -3.56
C ILE A 42 12.86 11.23 -3.59
N ILE A 43 12.62 10.40 -4.61
CA ILE A 43 11.38 9.62 -4.75
C ILE A 43 11.18 8.71 -3.55
N GLY A 44 12.22 8.00 -3.12
CA GLY A 44 12.16 7.13 -1.95
C GLY A 44 11.81 7.87 -0.67
N ARG A 45 12.32 9.10 -0.46
CA ARG A 45 11.94 9.94 0.69
C ARG A 45 10.47 10.36 0.62
N VAL A 46 10.00 10.82 -0.53
CA VAL A 46 8.59 11.20 -0.72
C VAL A 46 7.68 9.99 -0.49
N TRP A 47 8.05 8.83 -1.01
CA TRP A 47 7.32 7.58 -0.81
C TRP A 47 7.29 7.15 0.65
N VAL A 48 8.42 7.21 1.37
CA VAL A 48 8.48 6.91 2.81
C VAL A 48 7.58 7.85 3.62
N LEU A 49 7.58 9.14 3.32
CA LEU A 49 6.70 10.10 3.99
C LEU A 49 5.23 9.82 3.69
N ALA A 50 4.86 9.61 2.43
CA ALA A 50 3.50 9.30 2.03
C ALA A 50 2.99 8.00 2.68
N MET A 51 3.79 6.94 2.65
CA MET A 51 3.49 5.68 3.33
C MET A 51 3.39 5.84 4.85
N GLY A 52 4.25 6.66 5.46
CA GLY A 52 4.22 6.97 6.89
C GLY A 52 2.93 7.67 7.29
N PHE A 53 2.52 8.72 6.56
CA PHE A 53 1.24 9.40 6.79
C PHE A 53 0.04 8.46 6.59
N THR A 54 0.09 7.61 5.56
CA THR A 54 -0.94 6.60 5.30
C THR A 54 -1.08 5.65 6.49
N ALA A 55 0.02 5.06 6.95
CA ALA A 55 0.01 4.10 8.05
C ALA A 55 -0.35 4.74 9.40
N LEU A 56 0.06 5.98 9.66
CA LEU A 56 -0.31 6.69 10.89
C LEU A 56 -1.79 7.08 10.90
N SER A 57 -2.31 7.63 9.80
CA SER A 57 -3.71 8.04 9.71
C SER A 57 -4.67 6.85 9.77
N SER A 58 -4.26 5.65 9.36
CA SER A 58 -5.12 4.46 9.43
C SER A 58 -5.55 4.11 10.85
N PHE A 59 -4.78 4.48 11.88
CA PHE A 59 -5.15 4.22 13.28
C PHE A 59 -6.40 5.00 13.73
N GLY A 60 -6.77 6.07 13.03
CA GLY A 60 -8.04 6.75 13.24
C GLY A 60 -9.18 6.23 12.35
N ILE A 61 -8.92 5.24 11.48
CA ILE A 61 -9.90 4.66 10.55
C ILE A 61 -10.28 3.25 11.02
N MET A 62 -11.27 3.20 11.90
CA MET A 62 -11.65 2.00 12.64
C MET A 62 -13.00 1.45 12.15
N ASP A 63 -13.09 1.04 10.89
CA ASP A 63 -14.37 0.55 10.31
C ASP A 63 -14.63 -0.93 10.64
N ILE A 64 -13.60 -1.78 10.58
CA ILE A 64 -13.75 -3.25 10.66
C ILE A 64 -13.92 -3.76 12.11
N ARG A 65 -13.28 -3.10 13.10
CA ARG A 65 -13.46 -3.33 14.56
C ARG A 65 -13.59 -4.80 15.00
N LEU A 66 -12.66 -5.66 14.60
CA LEU A 66 -12.70 -7.10 14.92
C LEU A 66 -12.24 -7.40 16.37
N ILE A 67 -11.30 -6.61 16.89
CA ILE A 67 -10.77 -6.72 18.27
C ILE A 67 -10.84 -5.34 18.91
N GLY A 68 -11.92 -5.07 19.64
CA GLY A 68 -12.22 -3.73 20.14
C GLY A 68 -12.26 -2.71 18.98
N PRO A 69 -11.58 -1.56 19.06
CA PRO A 69 -11.53 -0.61 17.95
C PRO A 69 -10.66 -1.09 16.77
N PHE A 70 -9.79 -2.09 16.97
CA PHE A 70 -8.75 -2.46 16.02
C PHE A 70 -9.17 -3.57 15.05
N SER A 71 -8.44 -3.67 13.95
CA SER A 71 -8.64 -4.65 12.87
C SER A 71 -7.29 -5.15 12.33
N PRO A 72 -7.25 -6.25 11.56
CA PRO A 72 -6.01 -6.76 10.96
C PRO A 72 -5.22 -5.72 10.14
N ILE A 73 -5.90 -4.73 9.56
CA ILE A 73 -5.26 -3.62 8.82
C ILE A 73 -4.34 -2.79 9.73
N HIS A 74 -4.68 -2.63 11.01
CA HIS A 74 -3.83 -1.90 11.95
C HIS A 74 -2.51 -2.64 12.22
N GLY A 75 -2.54 -3.97 12.19
CA GLY A 75 -1.32 -4.79 12.21
C GLY A 75 -0.44 -4.55 10.98
N LEU A 76 -1.04 -4.42 9.79
CA LEU A 76 -0.32 -4.04 8.57
C LEU A 76 0.30 -2.64 8.69
N SER A 77 -0.39 -1.70 9.34
CA SER A 77 0.14 -0.36 9.58
C SER A 77 1.34 -0.37 10.53
N LEU A 78 1.31 -1.16 11.62
CA LEU A 78 2.47 -1.35 12.49
C LEU A 78 3.66 -1.96 11.74
N LEU A 79 3.42 -3.03 10.96
CA LEU A 79 4.45 -3.66 10.13
C LEU A 79 5.05 -2.66 9.14
N THR A 80 4.21 -1.84 8.52
CA THR A 80 4.63 -0.81 7.57
C THR A 80 5.52 0.21 8.25
N LEU A 81 5.12 0.77 9.40
CA LEU A 81 5.91 1.76 10.14
C LEU A 81 7.25 1.18 10.60
N TYR A 82 7.26 -0.04 11.14
CA TYR A 82 8.48 -0.75 11.50
C TYR A 82 9.41 -0.91 10.29
N SER A 83 8.84 -1.34 9.16
CA SER A 83 9.56 -1.50 7.90
C SER A 83 10.13 -0.17 7.39
N LEU A 84 9.36 0.92 7.42
CA LEU A 84 9.85 2.24 6.98
C LEU A 84 11.00 2.75 7.86
N ALA A 85 10.87 2.63 9.18
CA ALA A 85 11.93 3.01 10.11
C ALA A 85 13.21 2.21 9.83
N GLY A 86 13.10 0.88 9.70
CA GLY A 86 14.20 0.01 9.32
C GLY A 86 14.81 0.38 7.97
N ALA A 87 13.99 0.67 6.96
CA ALA A 87 14.45 1.05 5.62
C ALA A 87 15.31 2.32 5.66
N VAL A 88 14.90 3.33 6.42
CA VAL A 88 15.64 4.59 6.55
C VAL A 88 16.94 4.39 7.33
N ILE A 89 16.89 3.67 8.46
CA ILE A 89 18.07 3.38 9.30
C ILE A 89 19.11 2.60 8.48
N ASN A 90 18.69 1.52 7.82
CA ASN A 90 19.58 0.66 7.04
C ASN A 90 20.15 1.36 5.80
N ALA A 91 19.37 2.22 5.13
CA ALA A 91 19.88 3.03 4.04
C ALA A 91 20.98 4.01 4.50
N ARG A 92 20.79 4.65 5.66
CA ARG A 92 21.79 5.57 6.25
C ARG A 92 23.05 4.84 6.68
N ALA A 93 22.91 3.61 7.19
CA ALA A 93 24.03 2.76 7.60
C ALA A 93 24.73 2.05 6.43
N GLY A 94 24.33 2.30 5.17
CA GLY A 94 24.89 1.61 4.00
C GLY A 94 24.51 0.12 3.90
N LYS A 95 23.60 -0.38 4.75
CA LYS A 95 23.14 -1.78 4.77
C LYS A 95 22.04 -1.99 3.73
N ILE A 96 22.43 -1.97 2.45
CA ILE A 96 21.47 -1.92 1.33
C ILE A 96 20.60 -3.18 1.21
N GLU A 97 21.11 -4.37 1.51
CA GLU A 97 20.28 -5.59 1.48
C GLU A 97 19.18 -5.55 2.55
N ALA A 98 19.49 -5.09 3.76
CA ALA A 98 18.49 -4.90 4.80
C ALA A 98 17.47 -3.81 4.42
N HIS A 99 17.93 -2.69 3.83
CA HIS A 99 17.05 -1.66 3.29
C HIS A 99 16.05 -2.23 2.27
N LYS A 100 16.51 -3.06 1.32
CA LYS A 100 15.62 -3.70 0.33
C LYS A 100 14.57 -4.58 1.01
N GLY A 101 14.97 -5.41 1.98
CA GLY A 101 14.04 -6.25 2.75
C GLY A 101 12.97 -5.42 3.48
N ASN A 102 13.37 -4.30 4.07
CA ASN A 102 12.44 -3.38 4.71
C ASN A 102 11.49 -2.68 3.70
N ILE A 103 11.99 -2.26 2.53
CA ILE A 103 11.11 -1.70 1.48
C ILE A 103 10.10 -2.75 1.01
N LEU A 104 10.50 -4.03 0.86
CA LEU A 104 9.58 -5.12 0.53
C LEU A 104 8.51 -5.32 1.61
N GLY A 105 8.88 -5.25 2.90
CA GLY A 105 7.91 -5.32 4.01
C GLY A 105 6.86 -4.21 3.94
N ALA A 106 7.29 -2.96 3.73
CA ALA A 106 6.39 -1.82 3.58
C ALA A 106 5.52 -1.91 2.31
N MET A 107 6.07 -2.42 1.19
CA MET A 107 5.29 -2.71 -0.02
C MET A 107 4.24 -3.81 0.21
N GLY A 108 4.58 -4.85 0.97
CA GLY A 108 3.63 -5.88 1.38
C GLY A 108 2.47 -5.30 2.18
N GLY A 109 2.75 -4.36 3.09
CA GLY A 109 1.74 -3.59 3.81
C GLY A 109 0.82 -2.79 2.86
N LEU A 110 1.38 -2.07 1.89
CA LEU A 110 0.61 -1.32 0.87
C LEU A 110 -0.32 -2.23 0.07
N VAL A 111 0.20 -3.34 -0.46
CA VAL A 111 -0.59 -4.30 -1.26
C VAL A 111 -1.68 -4.94 -0.41
N GLY A 112 -1.34 -5.41 0.80
CA GLY A 112 -2.30 -5.99 1.72
C GLY A 112 -3.42 -5.00 2.06
N ALA A 113 -3.07 -3.78 2.47
CA ALA A 113 -4.06 -2.74 2.76
C ALA A 113 -4.92 -2.38 1.54
N GLY A 114 -4.34 -2.39 0.33
CA GLY A 114 -5.06 -2.22 -0.92
C GLY A 114 -6.13 -3.29 -1.15
N VAL A 115 -5.83 -4.56 -0.90
CA VAL A 115 -6.81 -5.66 -0.95
C VAL A 115 -7.93 -5.44 0.07
N PHE A 116 -7.58 -5.08 1.31
CA PHE A 116 -8.57 -4.74 2.33
C PHE A 116 -9.40 -3.49 2.00
N THR A 117 -8.90 -2.60 1.15
CA THR A 117 -9.58 -1.36 0.73
C THR A 117 -10.76 -1.64 -0.19
N VAL A 118 -10.64 -2.68 -1.02
CA VAL A 118 -11.66 -3.09 -2.00
C VAL A 118 -12.57 -4.22 -1.49
N LEU A 119 -12.48 -4.59 -0.21
CA LEU A 119 -13.41 -5.54 0.39
C LEU A 119 -14.87 -5.04 0.24
N PRO A 120 -15.83 -5.91 -0.12
CA PRO A 120 -17.23 -5.53 -0.22
C PRO A 120 -17.75 -4.92 1.09
N GLY A 121 -18.56 -3.87 0.97
CA GLY A 121 -19.08 -3.08 2.08
C GLY A 121 -18.18 -1.91 2.50
N ARG A 122 -17.00 -1.74 1.89
CA ARG A 122 -16.12 -0.59 2.19
C ARG A 122 -16.31 0.55 1.20
N LEU A 123 -16.09 1.77 1.69
CA LEU A 123 -16.25 3.03 0.94
C LEU A 123 -15.60 2.98 -0.45
N MET A 124 -14.33 2.56 -0.55
CA MET A 124 -13.64 2.51 -1.85
C MET A 124 -14.17 1.39 -2.75
N SER A 125 -14.64 0.27 -2.20
CA SER A 125 -15.26 -0.80 -3.00
C SER A 125 -16.58 -0.31 -3.62
N GLN A 126 -17.41 0.40 -2.85
CA GLN A 126 -18.66 1.00 -3.32
C GLN A 126 -18.44 2.02 -4.44
N ILE A 127 -17.39 2.85 -4.34
CA ILE A 127 -17.05 3.85 -5.35
C ILE A 127 -16.50 3.21 -6.63
N LEU A 128 -15.61 2.22 -6.50
CA LEU A 128 -14.92 1.58 -7.63
C LEU A 128 -15.81 0.53 -8.34
N PHE A 129 -16.68 -0.17 -7.60
CA PHE A 129 -17.47 -1.29 -8.08
C PHE A 129 -18.95 -1.16 -7.67
N PRO A 130 -19.64 -0.08 -8.08
CA PRO A 130 -21.03 0.15 -7.69
C PRO A 130 -21.92 -1.02 -8.14
N SER A 131 -22.70 -1.57 -7.21
CA SER A 131 -23.58 -2.73 -7.42
C SER A 131 -22.88 -4.04 -7.84
N ALA A 132 -21.54 -4.07 -7.84
CA ALA A 132 -20.74 -5.19 -8.31
C ALA A 132 -19.51 -5.46 -7.40
N GLU A 133 -19.57 -5.04 -6.13
CA GLU A 133 -18.44 -5.08 -5.19
C GLU A 133 -17.78 -6.45 -5.08
N VAL A 134 -18.58 -7.52 -4.98
CA VAL A 134 -18.07 -8.90 -4.91
C VAL A 134 -17.32 -9.28 -6.19
N ILE A 135 -17.87 -8.94 -7.35
CA ILE A 135 -17.25 -9.23 -8.65
C ILE A 135 -15.94 -8.45 -8.78
N GLY A 136 -15.95 -7.16 -8.42
CA GLY A 136 -14.77 -6.31 -8.44
C GLY A 136 -13.66 -6.81 -7.52
N PHE A 137 -14.02 -7.23 -6.30
CA PHE A 137 -13.10 -7.83 -5.35
C PHE A 137 -12.46 -9.12 -5.90
N VAL A 138 -13.27 -10.04 -6.42
CA VAL A 138 -12.79 -11.30 -7.01
C VAL A 138 -11.91 -11.03 -8.24
N ALA A 139 -12.27 -10.05 -9.08
CA ALA A 139 -11.47 -9.67 -10.24
C ALA A 139 -10.08 -9.14 -9.83
N ILE A 140 -10.00 -8.27 -8.81
CA ILE A 140 -8.72 -7.79 -8.28
C ILE A 140 -7.86 -8.95 -7.77
N LEU A 141 -8.44 -9.87 -7.00
CA LEU A 141 -7.70 -11.04 -6.50
C LEU A 141 -7.23 -11.94 -7.64
N ALA A 142 -8.09 -12.22 -8.62
CA ALA A 142 -7.76 -13.05 -9.77
C ALA A 142 -6.63 -12.43 -10.61
N LEU A 143 -6.68 -11.12 -10.85
CA LEU A 143 -5.62 -10.39 -11.55
C LEU A 143 -4.29 -10.40 -10.77
N GLY A 144 -4.35 -10.23 -9.44
CA GLY A 144 -3.18 -10.33 -8.57
C GLY A 144 -2.52 -11.72 -8.62
N VAL A 145 -3.33 -12.78 -8.50
CA VAL A 145 -2.87 -14.17 -8.60
C VAL A 145 -2.31 -14.45 -9.99
N LEU A 146 -3.01 -14.07 -11.05
CA LEU A 146 -2.56 -14.26 -12.43
C LEU A 146 -1.22 -13.55 -12.67
N GLY A 147 -1.10 -12.29 -12.26
CA GLY A 147 0.14 -11.53 -12.35
C GLY A 147 1.30 -12.20 -11.62
N PHE A 148 1.06 -12.73 -10.42
CA PHE A 148 2.05 -13.50 -9.67
C PHE A 148 2.45 -14.80 -10.37
N VAL A 149 1.50 -15.58 -10.89
CA VAL A 149 1.77 -16.83 -11.62
C VAL A 149 2.60 -16.56 -12.87
N LEU A 150 2.21 -15.57 -13.68
CA LEU A 150 2.92 -15.18 -14.89
C LEU A 150 4.35 -14.71 -14.58
N TRP A 151 4.53 -13.90 -13.54
CA TRP A 151 5.85 -13.46 -13.10
C TRP A 151 6.73 -14.62 -12.66
N ARG A 152 6.20 -15.54 -11.84
CA ARG A 152 6.90 -16.75 -11.39
C ARG A 152 7.32 -17.63 -12.56
N ASN A 153 6.45 -17.82 -13.54
CA ASN A 153 6.75 -18.65 -14.71
C ASN A 153 7.81 -17.99 -15.60
N LYS A 154 7.78 -16.66 -15.76
CA LYS A 154 8.87 -15.93 -16.45
C LYS A 154 10.23 -16.15 -15.79
N LEU A 155 10.30 -16.14 -14.46
CA LEU A 155 11.54 -16.40 -13.72
C LEU A 155 12.06 -17.82 -13.95
N LYS A 156 11.17 -18.82 -14.01
CA LYS A 156 11.54 -20.22 -14.27
C LYS A 156 12.12 -20.46 -15.66
N HIS A 157 11.73 -19.67 -16.66
CA HIS A 157 12.21 -19.80 -18.03
C HIS A 157 13.43 -18.91 -18.34
N ALA A 158 13.85 -18.06 -17.40
CA ALA A 158 15.01 -17.19 -17.54
C ALA A 158 16.28 -17.74 -16.86
N ILE A 159 16.16 -18.89 -16.18
CA ILE A 159 17.23 -19.66 -15.53
C ILE A 159 17.35 -20.98 -16.30
#